data_AF-A0A1M6BSX8-F1
#
_entry.id   AF-A0A1M6BSX8-F1
#
_cell.length_a   1.000
_cell.length_b   1.000
_cell.length_c   1.000
_cell.angle_alpha   90.00
_cell.angle_beta   90.00
_cell.angle_gamma   90.00
#
_symmetry.space_group_name_H-M   'P 1'
#
loop_
_entity.id
_entity.type
_entity.pdbx_description
1 polymer ?
#
loop_
_entity_poly.entity_id
_entity_poly.type
_entity_poly.pdbx_seq_one_letter_code
_entity_poly.pdbx_strand_id
1 'polypeptide(L)'
;MDTPQKRERFRRYCGGRRPSATAPEDYPVVDWPAPFSGSRAETDLRAAYRLCRHITRTQDPGAYAVLRLLPPVLHPAYWAVWAGLTVVDDLIDDRDATPAERAARADRWMAALEADMAAGTSTDPIRHALVDTAARWHIDLSDFRDGVLVSRNDIDHRHFDDWAQWRAWSRGHIVPMFDTLRILLGRAGVPVDFRLDRQESYEQLNDGIRLVDILTDLRTDQGEDKLLLPDEILNQFPGAEEDLLRGRWSPAAADLVAELTSLARRWVNQPRLAHGMHPGIAITGHALISFLLALLDAVEAAGPALLRSQPRPSHMTRARIFLPARIRSALVWSLTPVTVPVAPRSPAATGPRPATRPVPDTTTFQQPPRHPSGCRPPQIETEAMPTHVAVIMDGNGRWARQRGLPRAEGHRAGVAALHEVVYGALEIGLPHLTVYAFSTENWRRDTEEVAGIMSTLREEIDQDPFRELNVRMRWTGRPEKLPADLVESLQHKETTTRTRTGLTCTLCFNYGGRDEITRAAAALARTALAGELDPDFIGENDFSRHLPLADVPDVDLLWRTGGEQRTSNFLPWHAAYAELYFTPGHWPDVDRRDLWRAVSEYGNRQRRYGTAQPTSASATRRGTGAGR
;
A
#
# COMPACT_ATOMS: atom_id res chain seq x y z
N MET A 1 -9.25 38.62 3.81
CA MET A 1 -10.66 38.71 3.37
C MET A 1 -10.99 37.39 2.70
N ASP A 2 -11.78 36.60 3.42
CA ASP A 2 -12.05 35.19 3.20
C ASP A 2 -12.99 35.00 2.00
N THR A 3 -12.72 34.05 1.09
CA THR A 3 -13.61 33.85 -0.07
C THR A 3 -14.85 33.06 0.36
N PRO A 4 -16.08 33.56 0.13
CA PRO A 4 -17.33 32.90 0.52
C PRO A 4 -17.48 31.45 0.01
N GLN A 5 -16.69 31.05 -0.99
CA GLN A 5 -16.71 29.72 -1.60
C GLN A 5 -16.14 28.60 -0.70
N LYS A 6 -15.12 28.83 0.14
CA LYS A 6 -14.60 27.79 1.06
C LYS A 6 -15.56 27.56 2.24
N ARG A 7 -16.17 28.62 2.79
CA ARG A 7 -17.17 28.54 3.87
C ARG A 7 -18.47 27.83 3.46
N GLU A 8 -18.90 27.98 2.21
CA GLU A 8 -20.08 27.27 1.70
C GLU A 8 -19.79 25.81 1.31
N ARG A 9 -18.52 25.45 1.03
CA ARG A 9 -18.08 24.05 0.85
C ARG A 9 -18.21 23.24 2.13
N PHE A 10 -17.72 23.76 3.26
CA PHE A 10 -17.73 23.05 4.55
C PHE A 10 -19.15 22.72 5.04
N ARG A 11 -20.10 23.66 4.90
CA ARG A 11 -21.52 23.43 5.27
C ARG A 11 -22.22 22.39 4.41
N ARG A 12 -21.73 22.12 3.20
CA ARG A 12 -22.34 21.15 2.28
C ARG A 12 -21.95 19.71 2.64
N TYR A 13 -20.76 19.50 3.22
CA TYR A 13 -20.26 18.18 3.67
C TYR A 13 -20.79 17.77 5.05
N CYS A 14 -20.99 18.72 5.98
CA CYS A 14 -21.38 18.41 7.37
C CYS A 14 -22.91 18.36 7.64
N GLY A 15 -23.74 18.33 6.59
CA GLY A 15 -25.19 18.11 6.70
C GLY A 15 -26.01 19.38 6.91
N GLY A 16 -26.97 19.61 5.99
CA GLY A 16 -28.01 20.62 6.19
C GLY A 16 -28.59 21.27 4.94
N ARG A 17 -29.03 20.49 3.92
CA ARG A 17 -30.22 20.73 3.05
C ARG A 17 -30.13 19.85 1.78
N ARG A 18 -31.25 19.23 1.42
CA ARG A 18 -31.42 18.51 0.13
C ARG A 18 -31.13 19.48 -1.03
N PRO A 19 -30.31 19.11 -2.03
CA PRO A 19 -30.23 19.88 -3.27
C PRO A 19 -31.55 19.75 -4.03
N SER A 20 -32.14 20.87 -4.42
CA SER A 20 -33.33 20.92 -5.26
C SER A 20 -33.06 20.31 -6.63
N ALA A 21 -33.99 19.47 -7.08
CA ALA A 21 -34.02 18.92 -8.42
C ALA A 21 -34.25 20.05 -9.43
N THR A 22 -33.21 20.44 -10.18
CA THR A 22 -33.28 20.93 -11.57
C THR A 22 -31.87 21.26 -12.06
N ALA A 23 -31.31 20.41 -12.92
CA ALA A 23 -30.30 20.81 -13.90
C ALA A 23 -30.45 19.93 -15.15
N PRO A 24 -30.25 20.47 -16.36
CA PRO A 24 -30.78 19.91 -17.60
C PRO A 24 -30.03 18.67 -18.07
N GLU A 25 -30.81 17.75 -18.65
CA GLU A 25 -30.39 16.60 -19.43
C GLU A 25 -29.69 17.03 -20.74
N ASP A 26 -28.68 16.25 -21.14
CA ASP A 26 -28.32 15.91 -22.53
C ASP A 26 -26.81 15.65 -22.67
N TYR A 27 -26.38 14.45 -22.28
CA TYR A 27 -25.20 13.75 -22.79
C TYR A 27 -25.48 12.24 -22.69
N PRO A 28 -25.04 11.43 -23.65
CA PRO A 28 -25.53 10.06 -23.81
C PRO A 28 -25.26 9.26 -22.54
N VAL A 29 -26.36 8.78 -21.94
CA VAL A 29 -26.35 7.71 -20.96
C VAL A 29 -25.63 6.56 -21.66
N VAL A 30 -24.47 6.16 -21.13
CA VAL A 30 -23.85 4.90 -21.55
C VAL A 30 -24.88 3.83 -21.23
N ASP A 31 -25.42 3.18 -22.26
CA ASP A 31 -26.39 2.09 -22.11
C ASP A 31 -25.76 1.03 -21.22
N TRP A 32 -26.27 0.94 -20.00
CA TRP A 32 -25.90 -0.09 -19.05
C TRP A 32 -26.42 -1.42 -19.61
N PRO A 33 -25.58 -2.47 -19.77
CA PRO A 33 -26.11 -3.78 -20.10
C PRO A 33 -27.04 -4.24 -18.95
N ALA A 34 -28.34 -4.35 -19.23
CA ALA A 34 -29.41 -4.67 -18.28
C ALA A 34 -29.71 -6.20 -18.28
N PRO A 35 -30.29 -6.77 -17.20
CA PRO A 35 -31.06 -6.09 -16.15
C PRO A 35 -30.39 -6.09 -14.77
N PHE A 36 -30.08 -4.89 -14.29
CA PHE A 36 -29.84 -4.56 -12.88
C PHE A 36 -31.16 -4.09 -12.24
N SER A 37 -31.58 -4.73 -11.15
CA SER A 37 -32.90 -4.56 -10.52
C SER A 37 -32.95 -3.42 -9.50
N GLY A 38 -33.81 -2.43 -9.73
CA GLY A 38 -33.89 -1.16 -8.98
C GLY A 38 -34.29 -1.25 -7.51
N SER A 39 -33.32 -0.99 -6.63
CA SER A 39 -33.56 -0.74 -5.20
C SER A 39 -33.27 0.73 -4.81
N ARG A 40 -33.80 1.19 -3.67
CA ARG A 40 -33.57 2.55 -3.14
C ARG A 40 -32.09 2.82 -2.84
N ALA A 41 -31.39 1.83 -2.28
CA ALA A 41 -29.94 1.90 -2.02
C ALA A 41 -29.12 2.12 -3.31
N GLU A 42 -29.57 1.55 -4.42
CA GLU A 42 -28.94 1.72 -5.74
C GLU A 42 -29.16 3.14 -6.31
N THR A 43 -30.30 3.76 -5.99
CA THR A 43 -30.58 5.15 -6.37
C THR A 43 -29.68 6.12 -5.58
N ASP A 44 -29.46 5.85 -4.30
CA ASP A 44 -28.57 6.62 -3.43
C ASP A 44 -27.10 6.50 -3.85
N LEU A 45 -26.65 5.30 -4.25
CA LEU A 45 -25.28 5.08 -4.78
C LEU A 45 -25.04 5.82 -6.10
N ARG A 46 -26.03 5.83 -7.02
CA ARG A 46 -25.92 6.62 -8.26
C ARG A 46 -25.82 8.12 -7.97
N ALA A 47 -26.56 8.60 -6.97
CA ALA A 47 -26.49 10.00 -6.54
C ALA A 47 -25.10 10.33 -5.94
N ALA A 48 -24.55 9.42 -5.15
CA ALA A 48 -23.19 9.49 -4.61
C ALA A 48 -22.13 9.64 -5.72
N TYR A 49 -22.10 8.75 -6.72
CA TYR A 49 -21.16 8.87 -7.84
C TYR A 49 -21.36 10.16 -8.67
N ARG A 50 -22.60 10.64 -8.81
CA ARG A 50 -22.89 11.93 -9.47
C ARG A 50 -22.31 13.11 -8.68
N LEU A 51 -22.34 13.04 -7.34
CA LEU A 51 -21.71 14.04 -6.49
C LEU A 51 -20.19 14.01 -6.65
N CYS A 52 -19.57 12.83 -6.59
CA CYS A 52 -18.12 12.67 -6.82
C CYS A 52 -17.68 13.25 -8.17
N ARG A 53 -18.45 12.98 -9.23
CA ARG A 53 -18.24 13.58 -10.56
C ARG A 53 -18.33 15.10 -10.53
N HIS A 54 -19.33 15.64 -9.84
CA HIS A 54 -19.53 17.08 -9.75
C HIS A 54 -18.36 17.74 -9.03
N ILE A 55 -17.92 17.19 -7.91
CA ILE A 55 -16.76 17.67 -7.14
C ILE A 55 -15.53 17.69 -8.03
N THR A 56 -15.16 16.54 -8.61
CA THR A 56 -14.00 16.42 -9.50
C THR A 56 -14.04 17.47 -10.62
N ARG A 57 -15.18 17.61 -11.32
CA ARG A 57 -15.33 18.56 -12.43
C ARG A 57 -15.23 20.02 -12.03
N THR A 58 -15.70 20.37 -10.83
CA THR A 58 -15.78 21.76 -10.37
C THR A 58 -14.51 22.23 -9.70
N GLN A 59 -13.83 21.33 -8.99
CA GLN A 59 -12.56 21.63 -8.32
C GLN A 59 -11.38 21.58 -9.29
N ASP A 60 -11.26 20.52 -10.08
CA ASP A 60 -10.21 20.41 -11.10
C ASP A 60 -10.80 20.04 -12.48
N PRO A 61 -11.21 21.06 -13.27
CA PRO A 61 -11.69 20.86 -14.63
C PRO A 61 -10.64 20.24 -15.56
N GLY A 62 -9.35 20.38 -15.25
CA GLY A 62 -8.23 19.86 -16.01
C GLY A 62 -8.07 18.35 -15.81
N ALA A 63 -7.89 17.91 -14.56
CA ALA A 63 -7.87 16.49 -14.22
C ALA A 63 -9.16 15.79 -14.65
N TYR A 64 -10.33 16.42 -14.46
CA TYR A 64 -11.59 15.87 -14.97
C TYR A 64 -11.57 15.64 -16.49
N ALA A 65 -10.96 16.53 -17.27
CA ALA A 65 -10.86 16.37 -18.72
C ALA A 65 -9.91 15.22 -19.10
N VAL A 66 -8.79 15.07 -18.40
CA VAL A 66 -7.81 13.98 -18.58
C VAL A 66 -8.42 12.63 -18.19
N LEU A 67 -9.03 12.51 -17.01
CA LEU A 67 -9.63 11.27 -16.51
C LEU A 67 -10.73 10.74 -17.42
N ARG A 68 -11.44 11.62 -18.15
CA ARG A 68 -12.44 11.19 -19.14
C ARG A 68 -11.86 10.50 -20.39
N LEU A 69 -10.54 10.53 -20.58
CA LEU A 69 -9.86 9.81 -21.66
C LEU A 69 -9.60 8.34 -21.32
N LEU A 70 -9.75 7.95 -20.05
CA LEU A 70 -9.64 6.57 -19.58
C LEU A 70 -10.92 5.77 -19.90
N PRO A 71 -10.93 4.43 -19.72
CA PRO A 71 -12.09 3.59 -19.99
C PRO A 71 -13.34 4.11 -19.27
N PRO A 72 -14.48 4.32 -19.97
CA PRO A 72 -15.70 4.85 -19.37
C PRO A 72 -16.19 4.10 -18.14
N VAL A 73 -15.96 2.78 -18.10
CA VAL A 73 -16.37 1.92 -17.00
C VAL A 73 -15.66 2.21 -15.68
N LEU A 74 -14.49 2.85 -15.74
CA LEU A 74 -13.70 3.23 -14.57
C LEU A 74 -14.00 4.65 -14.08
N HIS A 75 -14.72 5.47 -14.85
CA HIS A 75 -14.97 6.87 -14.49
C HIS A 75 -15.61 7.04 -13.10
N PRO A 76 -16.64 6.26 -12.70
CA PRO A 76 -17.22 6.38 -11.37
C PRO A 76 -16.20 6.13 -10.25
N ALA A 77 -15.38 5.09 -10.39
CA ALA A 77 -14.34 4.73 -9.43
C ALA A 77 -13.31 5.86 -9.28
N TYR A 78 -12.82 6.42 -10.39
CA TYR A 78 -11.87 7.53 -10.34
C TYR A 78 -12.45 8.79 -9.72
N TRP A 79 -13.69 9.14 -10.04
CA TRP A 79 -14.33 10.29 -9.44
C TRP A 79 -14.54 10.10 -7.92
N ALA A 80 -14.84 8.88 -7.48
CA ALA A 80 -14.96 8.58 -6.06
C ALA A 80 -13.62 8.74 -5.33
N VAL A 81 -12.55 8.15 -5.86
CA VAL A 81 -11.19 8.28 -5.32
C VAL A 81 -10.76 9.74 -5.26
N TRP A 82 -10.92 10.48 -6.36
CA TRP A 82 -10.59 11.91 -6.42
C TRP A 82 -11.38 12.73 -5.40
N ALA A 83 -12.70 12.54 -5.34
CA ALA A 83 -13.54 13.26 -4.38
C ALA A 83 -13.17 12.93 -2.91
N GLY A 84 -12.74 11.70 -2.64
CA GLY A 84 -12.19 11.31 -1.34
C GLY A 84 -10.95 12.10 -0.96
N LEU A 85 -9.94 12.11 -1.85
CA LEU A 85 -8.69 12.86 -1.65
C LEU A 85 -8.96 14.34 -1.42
N THR A 86 -9.80 14.93 -2.28
CA THR A 86 -10.28 16.31 -2.14
C THR A 86 -10.86 16.60 -0.75
N VAL A 87 -11.70 15.72 -0.21
CA VAL A 87 -12.31 15.96 1.11
C VAL A 87 -11.26 15.97 2.20
N VAL A 88 -10.30 15.05 2.13
CA VAL A 88 -9.21 15.01 3.12
C VAL A 88 -8.33 16.25 3.01
N ASP A 89 -7.96 16.65 1.79
CA ASP A 89 -7.21 17.86 1.50
C ASP A 89 -7.92 19.10 2.06
N ASP A 90 -9.21 19.26 1.76
CA ASP A 90 -10.07 20.33 2.30
C ASP A 90 -10.10 20.33 3.85
N LEU A 91 -9.99 19.18 4.51
CA LEU A 91 -9.96 19.07 5.98
C LEU A 91 -8.60 19.44 6.57
N ILE A 92 -7.50 19.10 5.87
CA ILE A 92 -6.13 19.38 6.29
C ILE A 92 -5.78 20.86 6.08
N ASP A 93 -6.35 21.50 5.06
CA ASP A 93 -6.10 22.89 4.68
C ASP A 93 -7.14 23.89 5.23
N ASP A 94 -7.99 23.48 6.18
CA ASP A 94 -8.99 24.36 6.80
C ASP A 94 -8.35 25.44 7.71
N ARG A 95 -8.10 26.61 7.13
CA ARG A 95 -7.48 27.76 7.81
C ARG A 95 -8.26 28.30 9.02
N ASP A 96 -9.54 27.96 9.19
CA ASP A 96 -10.35 28.38 10.35
C ASP A 96 -10.12 27.47 11.59
N ALA A 97 -9.35 26.39 11.46
CA ALA A 97 -9.08 25.42 12.51
C ALA A 97 -7.59 25.34 12.88
N THR A 98 -7.29 25.07 14.16
CA THR A 98 -5.91 24.85 14.62
C THR A 98 -5.30 23.59 14.00
N PRO A 99 -3.95 23.49 13.89
CA PRO A 99 -3.27 22.27 13.44
C PRO A 99 -3.81 20.97 14.04
N ALA A 100 -3.98 20.95 15.37
CA ALA A 100 -4.51 19.80 16.10
C ALA A 100 -5.98 19.49 15.74
N GLU A 101 -6.81 20.50 15.50
CA GLU A 101 -8.20 20.31 15.08
C GLU A 101 -8.32 19.79 13.65
N ARG A 102 -7.46 20.25 12.74
CA ARG A 102 -7.38 19.74 11.35
C ARG A 102 -6.98 18.28 11.32
N ALA A 103 -5.91 17.93 12.03
CA ALA A 103 -5.47 16.54 12.22
C ALA A 103 -6.60 15.67 12.79
N ALA A 104 -7.25 16.13 13.87
CA ALA A 104 -8.34 15.38 14.49
C ALA A 104 -9.58 15.23 13.57
N ARG A 105 -9.83 16.18 12.66
CA ARG A 105 -10.92 16.08 11.66
C ARG A 105 -10.57 15.06 10.57
N ALA A 106 -9.35 15.09 10.06
CA ALA A 106 -8.87 14.09 9.11
C ALA A 106 -8.92 12.68 9.72
N ASP A 107 -8.44 12.52 10.96
CA ASP A 107 -8.49 11.24 11.70
C ASP A 107 -9.93 10.73 11.85
N ARG A 108 -10.88 11.61 12.19
CA ARG A 108 -12.30 11.24 12.30
C ARG A 108 -12.88 10.81 10.96
N TRP A 109 -12.53 11.50 9.87
CA TRP A 109 -13.02 11.15 8.55
C TRP A 109 -12.45 9.80 8.08
N MET A 110 -11.16 9.54 8.34
CA MET A 110 -10.52 8.27 8.05
C MET A 110 -11.10 7.12 8.89
N ALA A 111 -11.28 7.31 10.20
CA ALA A 111 -11.92 6.31 11.07
C ALA A 111 -13.37 6.02 10.64
N ALA A 112 -14.10 7.04 10.18
CA ALA A 112 -15.44 6.86 9.62
C ALA A 112 -15.41 6.07 8.31
N LEU A 113 -14.44 6.32 7.43
CA LEU A 113 -14.25 5.54 6.20
C LEU A 113 -13.93 4.07 6.52
N GLU A 114 -13.04 3.81 7.48
CA GLU A 114 -12.73 2.44 7.92
C GLU A 114 -13.97 1.72 8.47
N ALA A 115 -14.79 2.40 9.29
CA ALA A 115 -16.04 1.86 9.80
C ALA A 115 -17.06 1.58 8.67
N ASP A 116 -17.18 2.50 7.71
CA ASP A 116 -18.07 2.38 6.55
C ASP A 116 -17.63 1.24 5.60
N MET A 117 -16.31 1.05 5.42
CA MET A 117 -15.72 -0.07 4.69
C MET A 117 -16.07 -1.41 5.34
N ALA A 118 -15.98 -1.50 6.67
CA ALA A 118 -16.39 -2.69 7.42
C ALA A 118 -17.91 -2.93 7.35
N ALA A 119 -18.72 -1.86 7.29
CA ALA A 119 -20.17 -1.95 7.13
C ALA A 119 -20.61 -2.27 5.69
N GLY A 120 -19.75 -2.06 4.70
CA GLY A 120 -20.06 -2.21 3.28
C GLY A 120 -21.02 -1.14 2.73
N THR A 121 -21.26 -0.06 3.48
CA THR A 121 -22.11 1.07 3.07
C THR A 121 -21.77 2.33 3.89
N SER A 122 -22.24 3.50 3.44
CA SER A 122 -22.11 4.75 4.19
C SER A 122 -23.33 5.63 4.00
N THR A 123 -23.65 6.43 5.01
CA THR A 123 -24.62 7.54 4.89
C THR A 123 -23.99 8.79 4.27
N ASP A 124 -22.66 8.88 4.24
CA ASP A 124 -21.95 9.94 3.55
C ASP A 124 -21.83 9.58 2.06
N PRO A 125 -22.28 10.42 1.13
CA PRO A 125 -22.31 10.08 -0.28
C PRO A 125 -20.91 9.85 -0.88
N ILE A 126 -19.86 10.52 -0.40
CA ILE A 126 -18.50 10.36 -0.94
C ILE A 126 -17.91 9.06 -0.40
N ARG A 127 -18.02 8.82 0.91
CA ARG A 127 -17.57 7.55 1.50
C ARG A 127 -18.36 6.37 0.96
N HIS A 128 -19.66 6.52 0.68
CA HIS A 128 -20.46 5.46 0.07
C HIS A 128 -19.96 5.09 -1.33
N ALA A 129 -19.60 6.08 -2.16
CA ALA A 129 -18.99 5.84 -3.46
C ALA A 129 -17.62 5.17 -3.35
N LEU A 130 -16.79 5.57 -2.37
CA LEU A 130 -15.49 4.94 -2.09
C LEU A 130 -15.63 3.49 -1.65
N VAL A 131 -16.57 3.20 -0.74
CA VAL A 131 -16.85 1.85 -0.25
C VAL A 131 -17.30 0.92 -1.39
N ASP A 132 -18.25 1.36 -2.24
CA ASP A 132 -18.63 0.57 -3.42
C ASP A 132 -17.46 0.41 -4.39
N THR A 133 -16.68 1.47 -4.61
CA THR A 133 -15.50 1.43 -5.50
C THR A 133 -14.49 0.38 -5.01
N ALA A 134 -14.11 0.43 -3.74
CA ALA A 134 -13.14 -0.49 -3.16
C ALA A 134 -13.64 -1.94 -3.18
N ALA A 135 -14.91 -2.17 -2.82
CA ALA A 135 -15.51 -3.50 -2.86
C ALA A 135 -15.62 -4.06 -4.29
N ARG A 136 -16.06 -3.24 -5.25
CA ARG A 136 -16.28 -3.62 -6.65
C ARG A 136 -14.97 -3.89 -7.39
N TRP A 137 -13.94 -3.13 -7.10
CA TRP A 137 -12.66 -3.21 -7.81
C TRP A 137 -11.56 -3.91 -7.01
N HIS A 138 -11.87 -4.39 -5.80
CA HIS A 138 -10.93 -5.03 -4.88
C HIS A 138 -9.67 -4.18 -4.65
N ILE A 139 -9.89 -2.88 -4.41
CA ILE A 139 -8.83 -1.92 -4.11
C ILE A 139 -8.60 -1.94 -2.60
N ASP A 140 -7.34 -2.07 -2.20
CA ASP A 140 -6.96 -1.78 -0.83
C ASP A 140 -6.80 -0.25 -0.66
N LEU A 141 -7.56 0.33 0.28
CA LEU A 141 -7.49 1.75 0.60
C LEU A 141 -6.48 2.05 1.73
N SER A 142 -5.67 1.06 2.16
CA SER A 142 -4.58 1.26 3.10
C SER A 142 -3.53 2.26 2.58
N ASP A 143 -3.10 2.15 1.32
CA ASP A 143 -2.18 3.11 0.69
C ASP A 143 -2.78 4.53 0.60
N PHE A 144 -4.11 4.62 0.41
CA PHE A 144 -4.84 5.88 0.47
C PHE A 144 -4.75 6.49 1.88
N ARG A 145 -4.84 5.67 2.93
CA ARG A 145 -4.64 6.11 4.32
C ARG A 145 -3.23 6.61 4.57
N ASP A 146 -2.22 5.94 4.04
CA ASP A 146 -0.82 6.33 4.25
C ASP A 146 -0.51 7.69 3.61
N GLY A 147 -1.09 7.98 2.43
CA GLY A 147 -1.04 9.33 1.83
C GLY A 147 -1.67 10.40 2.74
N VAL A 148 -2.81 10.12 3.37
CA VAL A 148 -3.45 11.01 4.34
C VAL A 148 -2.61 11.20 5.62
N LEU A 149 -1.94 10.14 6.09
CA LEU A 149 -1.05 10.19 7.25
C LEU A 149 0.21 11.02 6.98
N VAL A 150 0.78 10.96 5.77
CA VAL A 150 1.88 11.83 5.34
C VAL A 150 1.43 13.30 5.36
N SER A 151 0.29 13.62 4.73
CA SER A 151 -0.26 14.98 4.74
C SER A 151 -0.60 15.51 6.15
N ARG A 152 -0.86 14.62 7.11
CA ARG A 152 -1.10 14.94 8.52
C ARG A 152 0.18 15.27 9.29
N ASN A 153 1.28 14.57 9.04
CA ASN A 153 2.53 14.79 9.78
C ASN A 153 3.27 16.06 9.33
N ASP A 154 2.96 16.56 8.12
CA ASP A 154 3.55 17.77 7.54
C ASP A 154 2.78 19.06 7.88
N ILE A 155 1.86 19.00 8.86
CA ILE A 155 0.98 20.11 9.24
C ILE A 155 1.73 21.29 9.87
N ASP A 156 2.89 21.08 10.47
CA ASP A 156 3.56 22.14 11.25
C ASP A 156 4.69 22.88 10.53
N HIS A 157 5.46 22.29 9.59
CA HIS A 157 6.57 23.02 8.93
C HIS A 157 6.88 22.48 7.52
N ARG A 158 6.20 22.99 6.49
CA ARG A 158 6.53 22.70 5.08
C ARG A 158 7.76 23.50 4.62
N HIS A 159 8.91 23.23 5.22
CA HIS A 159 10.21 23.76 4.85
C HIS A 159 11.04 22.68 4.17
N PHE A 160 11.69 23.01 3.06
CA PHE A 160 12.56 22.08 2.36
C PHE A 160 13.92 22.74 2.17
N ASP A 161 14.98 22.13 2.67
CA ASP A 161 16.32 22.70 2.49
C ASP A 161 16.77 22.59 1.02
N ASP A 162 16.45 21.46 0.39
CA ASP A 162 16.89 21.10 -0.96
C ASP A 162 15.79 20.41 -1.80
N TRP A 163 16.08 20.23 -3.09
CA TRP A 163 15.17 19.50 -3.99
C TRP A 163 14.94 18.04 -3.59
N ALA A 164 15.86 17.39 -2.86
CA ALA A 164 15.68 16.00 -2.45
C ALA A 164 14.58 15.86 -1.40
N GLN A 165 14.57 16.74 -0.39
CA GLN A 165 13.52 16.81 0.62
C GLN A 165 12.16 17.15 -0.02
N TRP A 166 12.13 18.14 -0.92
CA TRP A 166 10.91 18.51 -1.63
C TRP A 166 10.35 17.38 -2.50
N ARG A 167 11.21 16.61 -3.19
CA ARG A 167 10.79 15.45 -3.97
C ARG A 167 10.24 14.33 -3.10
N ALA A 168 10.86 14.06 -1.95
CA ALA A 168 10.36 13.07 -1.00
C ALA A 168 8.94 13.43 -0.53
N TRP A 169 8.71 14.70 -0.20
CA TRP A 169 7.39 15.24 0.13
C TRP A 169 6.39 15.13 -1.03
N SER A 170 6.77 15.60 -2.22
CA SER A 170 5.92 15.62 -3.42
C SER A 170 5.44 14.21 -3.80
N ARG A 171 6.36 13.22 -3.73
CA ARG A 171 6.05 11.81 -4.02
C ARG A 171 4.98 11.25 -3.10
N GLY A 172 5.02 11.57 -1.81
CA GLY A 172 4.01 11.13 -0.84
C GLY A 172 2.58 11.59 -1.16
N HIS A 173 2.42 12.65 -1.95
CA HIS A 173 1.11 13.24 -2.27
C HIS A 173 0.59 12.86 -3.67
N ILE A 174 1.47 12.70 -4.66
CA ILE A 174 1.06 12.48 -6.07
C ILE A 174 1.05 10.99 -6.44
N VAL A 175 2.01 10.21 -5.94
CA VAL A 175 2.20 8.79 -6.33
C VAL A 175 1.00 7.91 -5.94
N PRO A 176 0.40 8.01 -4.74
CA PRO A 176 -0.72 7.15 -4.35
C PRO A 176 -1.92 7.21 -5.30
N MET A 177 -2.17 8.39 -5.89
CA MET A 177 -3.25 8.57 -6.87
C MET A 177 -2.95 7.85 -8.18
N PHE A 178 -1.74 7.97 -8.71
CA PHE A 178 -1.33 7.28 -9.94
C PHE A 178 -1.27 5.77 -9.75
N ASP A 179 -0.89 5.29 -8.57
CA ASP A 179 -0.92 3.86 -8.26
C ASP A 179 -2.35 3.32 -8.16
N THR A 180 -3.26 4.05 -7.53
CA THR A 180 -4.68 3.67 -7.53
C THR A 180 -5.24 3.59 -8.95
N LEU A 181 -4.85 4.53 -9.81
CA LEU A 181 -5.19 4.55 -11.24
C LEU A 181 -4.69 3.28 -11.95
N ARG A 182 -3.42 2.94 -11.73
CA ARG A 182 -2.76 1.77 -12.30
C ARG A 182 -3.42 0.47 -11.84
N ILE A 183 -3.75 0.35 -10.55
CA ILE A 183 -4.44 -0.80 -9.98
C ILE A 183 -5.81 -0.97 -10.63
N LEU A 184 -6.61 0.10 -10.71
CA LEU A 184 -7.94 0.07 -11.33
C LEU A 184 -7.88 -0.38 -12.80
N LEU A 185 -6.92 0.13 -13.57
CA LEU A 185 -6.69 -0.31 -14.96
C LEU A 185 -6.30 -1.80 -15.03
N GLY A 186 -5.38 -2.25 -14.18
CA GLY A 186 -4.99 -3.66 -14.12
C GLY A 186 -6.15 -4.59 -13.78
N ARG A 187 -6.99 -4.20 -12.82
CA ARG A 187 -8.22 -4.94 -12.45
C ARG A 187 -9.26 -4.96 -13.58
N ALA A 188 -9.21 -3.97 -14.47
CA ALA A 188 -10.05 -3.89 -15.64
C ALA A 188 -9.50 -4.65 -16.87
N GLY A 189 -8.42 -5.43 -16.69
CA GLY A 189 -7.78 -6.19 -17.76
C GLY A 189 -6.88 -5.35 -18.67
N VAL A 190 -6.54 -4.12 -18.27
CA VAL A 190 -5.62 -3.23 -18.97
C VAL A 190 -4.41 -2.98 -18.05
N PRO A 191 -3.49 -3.95 -17.90
CA PRO A 191 -2.31 -3.74 -17.08
C PRO A 191 -1.54 -2.51 -17.59
N VAL A 192 -1.16 -1.66 -16.65
CA VAL A 192 -0.24 -0.55 -16.88
C VAL A 192 1.01 -0.89 -16.11
N ASP A 193 1.96 -1.47 -16.81
CA ASP A 193 3.24 -1.85 -16.21
C ASP A 193 4.08 -0.59 -16.07
N PHE A 194 4.59 -0.38 -14.86
CA PHE A 194 5.49 0.73 -14.59
C PHE A 194 6.85 0.37 -15.16
N ARG A 195 7.10 0.82 -16.40
CA ARG A 195 8.35 0.49 -17.06
C ARG A 195 9.51 1.22 -16.39
N LEU A 196 10.43 0.52 -15.72
CA LEU A 196 11.52 1.23 -15.03
C LEU A 196 12.46 1.95 -16.00
N ASP A 197 12.48 1.62 -17.30
CA ASP A 197 13.27 2.36 -18.33
C ASP A 197 12.80 3.80 -18.49
N ARG A 198 11.70 4.14 -17.82
CA ARG A 198 11.10 5.47 -17.77
C ARG A 198 10.83 5.91 -16.35
N GLN A 199 11.35 5.22 -15.34
CA GLN A 199 11.19 5.62 -13.94
C GLN A 199 11.59 7.08 -13.75
N GLU A 200 12.76 7.46 -14.26
CA GLU A 200 13.21 8.86 -14.22
C GLU A 200 12.22 9.80 -14.93
N SER A 201 11.69 9.42 -16.10
CA SER A 201 10.67 10.21 -16.80
C SER A 201 9.34 10.31 -16.03
N TYR A 202 8.92 9.27 -15.30
CA TYR A 202 7.74 9.29 -14.43
C TYR A 202 7.98 10.18 -13.21
N GLU A 203 9.15 10.05 -12.57
CA GLU A 203 9.54 10.87 -11.42
C GLU A 203 9.62 12.35 -11.82
N GLN A 204 10.27 12.66 -12.94
CA GLN A 204 10.31 14.01 -13.49
C GLN A 204 8.91 14.51 -13.86
N LEU A 205 8.05 13.69 -14.49
CA LEU A 205 6.67 14.12 -14.76
C LEU A 205 5.92 14.45 -13.46
N ASN A 206 6.06 13.64 -12.41
CA ASN A 206 5.42 13.88 -11.11
C ASN A 206 5.93 15.18 -10.45
N ASP A 207 7.25 15.40 -10.47
CA ASP A 207 7.86 16.65 -10.02
C ASP A 207 7.32 17.85 -10.82
N GLY A 208 7.22 17.70 -12.14
CA GLY A 208 6.67 18.70 -13.05
C GLY A 208 5.20 19.02 -12.78
N ILE A 209 4.36 18.01 -12.50
CA ILE A 209 2.95 18.20 -12.13
C ILE A 209 2.85 19.06 -10.86
N ARG A 210 3.63 18.74 -9.82
CA ARG A 210 3.61 19.53 -8.58
C ARG A 210 4.08 20.96 -8.81
N LEU A 211 5.10 21.16 -9.64
CA LEU A 211 5.62 22.50 -9.88
C LEU A 211 4.65 23.35 -10.71
N VAL A 212 3.94 22.75 -11.67
CA VAL A 212 2.83 23.40 -12.40
C VAL A 212 1.73 23.82 -11.43
N ASP A 213 1.33 22.93 -10.52
CA ASP A 213 0.31 23.19 -9.49
C ASP A 213 0.66 24.45 -8.67
N ILE A 214 1.86 24.49 -8.07
CA ILE A 214 2.39 25.64 -7.32
C ILE A 214 2.35 26.93 -8.16
N LEU A 215 2.82 26.88 -9.42
CA LEU A 215 2.84 28.05 -10.31
C LEU A 215 1.44 28.56 -10.65
N THR A 216 0.47 27.64 -10.79
CA THR A 216 -0.91 28.00 -11.10
C THR A 216 -1.69 28.50 -9.89
N ASP A 217 -1.25 28.17 -8.68
CA ASP A 217 -1.91 28.52 -7.41
C ASP A 217 -1.27 29.67 -6.62
N LEU A 218 -0.26 30.34 -7.17
CA LEU A 218 0.36 31.54 -6.57
C LEU A 218 -0.63 32.60 -6.07
N ARG A 219 -1.81 32.74 -6.68
CA ARG A 219 -2.88 33.62 -6.18
C ARG A 219 -3.49 33.10 -4.88
N THR A 220 -3.80 31.80 -4.85
CA THR A 220 -4.45 31.11 -3.73
C THR A 220 -3.54 31.05 -2.50
N ASP A 221 -2.23 30.99 -2.76
CA ASP A 221 -1.17 30.90 -1.74
C ASP A 221 -0.78 32.27 -1.15
N GLN A 222 -1.37 33.36 -1.63
CA GLN A 222 -1.16 34.68 -1.01
C GLN A 222 -1.61 34.69 0.44
N GLY A 223 -0.77 35.27 1.30
CA GLY A 223 -0.99 35.31 2.74
C GLY A 223 -0.67 34.01 3.48
N GLU A 224 -0.11 33.00 2.79
CA GLU A 224 0.60 31.90 3.45
C GLU A 224 1.95 32.38 4.00
N ASP A 225 2.51 31.62 4.95
CA ASP A 225 3.78 31.97 5.59
C ASP A 225 5.01 31.67 4.71
N LYS A 226 4.93 30.64 3.86
CA LYS A 226 6.00 30.19 2.97
C LYS A 226 5.44 29.64 1.66
N LEU A 227 6.22 29.73 0.58
CA LEU A 227 5.96 28.99 -0.65
C LEU A 227 6.39 27.53 -0.48
N LEU A 228 5.70 26.61 -1.17
CA LEU A 228 6.02 25.19 -1.15
C LEU A 228 7.21 24.86 -2.07
N LEU A 229 8.35 25.51 -1.83
CA LEU A 229 9.57 25.42 -2.63
C LEU A 229 10.80 25.24 -1.73
N PRO A 230 11.88 24.61 -2.22
CA PRO A 230 13.12 24.52 -1.45
C PRO A 230 13.85 25.85 -1.26
N ASP A 231 14.49 25.99 -0.11
CA ASP A 231 15.44 27.07 0.17
C ASP A 231 16.56 27.11 -0.88
N GLU A 232 16.99 25.96 -1.40
CA GLU A 232 17.97 25.86 -2.49
C GLU A 232 17.64 26.72 -3.71
N ILE A 233 16.36 26.80 -4.12
CA ILE A 233 15.94 27.65 -5.25
C ILE A 233 15.57 29.06 -4.79
N LEU A 234 14.93 29.21 -3.63
CA LEU A 234 14.52 30.51 -3.11
C LEU A 234 15.72 31.43 -2.81
N ASN A 235 16.80 30.88 -2.27
CA ASN A 235 18.02 31.62 -1.96
C ASN A 235 18.74 32.17 -3.20
N GLN A 236 18.46 31.63 -4.39
CA GLN A 236 18.99 32.16 -5.66
C GLN A 236 18.26 33.44 -6.10
N PHE A 237 17.07 33.69 -5.56
CA PHE A 237 16.24 34.86 -5.86
C PHE A 237 15.81 35.58 -4.57
N PRO A 238 16.74 36.24 -3.85
CA PRO A 238 16.45 36.84 -2.56
C PRO A 238 15.27 37.83 -2.60
N GLY A 239 14.32 37.68 -1.68
CA GLY A 239 13.12 38.52 -1.57
C GLY A 239 11.95 38.14 -2.49
N ALA A 240 12.14 37.20 -3.44
CA ALA A 240 11.09 36.76 -4.35
C ALA A 240 9.90 36.10 -3.63
N GLU A 241 10.17 35.21 -2.67
CA GLU A 241 9.14 34.52 -1.89
C GLU A 241 8.23 35.52 -1.15
N GLU A 242 8.85 36.43 -0.40
CA GLU A 242 8.15 37.44 0.40
C GLU A 242 7.31 38.39 -0.48
N ASP A 243 7.80 38.72 -1.67
CA ASP A 243 7.06 39.53 -2.64
C ASP A 243 5.85 38.77 -3.19
N LEU A 244 6.03 37.53 -3.64
CA LEU A 244 4.95 36.69 -4.19
C LEU A 244 3.83 36.46 -3.16
N LEU A 245 4.17 36.09 -1.93
CA LEU A 245 3.21 35.84 -0.84
C LEU A 245 2.41 37.10 -0.47
N ARG A 246 3.00 38.30 -0.64
CA ARG A 246 2.35 39.58 -0.41
C ARG A 246 1.64 40.15 -1.64
N GLY A 247 1.59 39.40 -2.75
CA GLY A 247 0.95 39.83 -3.98
C GLY A 247 1.72 40.93 -4.72
N ARG A 248 3.04 41.05 -4.50
CA ARG A 248 3.93 41.98 -5.21
C ARG A 248 4.70 41.26 -6.31
N TRP A 249 4.78 41.90 -7.47
CA TRP A 249 5.53 41.38 -8.62
C TRP A 249 6.81 42.18 -8.82
N SER A 250 7.87 41.80 -8.10
CA SER A 250 9.21 42.40 -8.25
C SER A 250 10.01 41.72 -9.38
N PRO A 251 11.14 42.30 -9.81
CA PRO A 251 12.05 41.62 -10.75
C PRO A 251 12.51 40.24 -10.25
N ALA A 252 12.87 40.11 -8.96
CA ALA A 252 13.27 38.83 -8.37
C ALA A 252 12.13 37.80 -8.39
N ALA A 253 10.90 38.22 -8.09
CA ALA A 253 9.72 37.37 -8.21
C ALA A 253 9.47 36.92 -9.66
N ALA A 254 9.64 37.83 -10.62
CA ALA A 254 9.51 37.52 -12.05
C ALA A 254 10.55 36.49 -12.50
N ASP A 255 11.82 36.68 -12.09
CA ASP A 255 12.93 35.80 -12.44
C ASP A 255 12.77 34.40 -11.81
N LEU A 256 12.34 34.32 -10.54
CA LEU A 256 12.01 33.05 -9.90
C LEU A 256 10.90 32.31 -10.66
N VAL A 257 9.78 32.99 -10.95
CA VAL A 257 8.67 32.37 -11.69
C VAL A 257 9.10 31.89 -13.07
N ALA A 258 9.96 32.65 -13.77
CA ALA A 258 10.51 32.25 -15.06
C ALA A 258 11.39 30.99 -14.94
N GLU A 259 12.28 30.91 -13.95
CA GLU A 259 13.11 29.72 -13.73
C GLU A 259 12.27 28.49 -13.38
N LEU A 260 11.32 28.63 -12.46
CA LEU A 260 10.41 27.54 -12.09
C LEU A 260 9.56 27.07 -13.28
N THR A 261 9.08 28.00 -14.10
CA THR A 261 8.32 27.67 -15.33
C THR A 261 9.19 26.90 -16.32
N SER A 262 10.46 27.30 -16.48
CA SER A 262 11.44 26.62 -17.33
C SER A 262 11.75 25.21 -16.81
N LEU A 263 11.96 25.07 -15.50
CA LEU A 263 12.21 23.79 -14.83
C LEU A 263 11.01 22.84 -14.96
N ALA A 264 9.81 23.32 -14.65
CA ALA A 264 8.56 22.56 -14.81
C ALA A 264 8.39 22.08 -16.27
N ARG A 265 8.70 22.93 -17.25
CA ARG A 265 8.62 22.57 -18.66
C ARG A 265 9.57 21.43 -19.03
N ARG A 266 10.80 21.43 -18.52
CA ARG A 266 11.77 20.33 -18.72
C ARG A 266 11.25 19.02 -18.13
N TRP A 267 10.72 19.08 -16.92
CA TRP A 267 10.21 17.91 -16.20
C TRP A 267 8.93 17.33 -16.79
N VAL A 268 7.99 18.17 -17.25
CA VAL A 268 6.74 17.74 -17.88
C VAL A 268 6.98 17.17 -19.29
N ASN A 269 7.94 17.70 -20.04
CA ASN A 269 8.16 17.33 -21.43
C ASN A 269 8.87 15.97 -21.58
N GLN A 270 8.12 14.89 -21.38
CA GLN A 270 8.58 13.51 -21.41
C GLN A 270 8.05 12.77 -22.66
N PRO A 271 8.58 13.02 -23.87
CA PRO A 271 8.03 12.47 -25.11
C PRO A 271 8.10 10.93 -25.16
N ARG A 272 9.04 10.33 -24.43
CA ARG A 272 9.22 8.87 -24.39
C ARG A 272 8.25 8.16 -23.46
N LEU A 273 7.61 8.89 -22.53
CA LEU A 273 6.79 8.31 -21.46
C LEU A 273 5.70 7.37 -21.96
N ALA A 274 5.06 7.71 -23.07
CA ALA A 274 3.90 6.99 -23.60
C ALA A 274 4.23 5.87 -24.60
N HIS A 275 5.51 5.63 -24.94
CA HIS A 275 5.89 4.64 -25.94
C HIS A 275 5.58 3.20 -25.48
N GLY A 276 5.09 2.30 -26.32
CA GLY A 276 4.83 0.91 -25.89
C GLY A 276 3.80 0.73 -24.75
N MET A 277 3.12 1.78 -24.30
CA MET A 277 1.94 1.67 -23.45
C MET A 277 0.74 1.25 -24.30
N HIS A 278 -0.29 0.71 -23.65
CA HIS A 278 -1.60 0.55 -24.28
C HIS A 278 -2.03 1.87 -24.95
N PRO A 279 -2.52 1.88 -26.22
CA PRO A 279 -2.75 3.12 -26.96
C PRO A 279 -3.67 4.11 -26.25
N GLY A 280 -4.66 3.62 -25.49
CA GLY A 280 -5.58 4.48 -24.72
C GLY A 280 -4.88 5.19 -23.56
N ILE A 281 -3.91 4.53 -22.93
CA ILE A 281 -3.06 5.11 -21.88
C ILE A 281 -2.08 6.10 -22.48
N ALA A 282 -1.45 5.73 -23.60
CA ALA A 282 -0.56 6.63 -24.34
C ALA A 282 -1.26 7.93 -24.76
N ILE A 283 -2.49 7.85 -25.29
CA ILE A 283 -3.31 9.02 -25.64
C ILE A 283 -3.59 9.89 -24.40
N THR A 284 -3.91 9.27 -23.27
CA THR A 284 -4.19 9.96 -22.01
C THR A 284 -2.94 10.69 -21.49
N GLY A 285 -1.79 10.02 -21.46
CA GLY A 285 -0.51 10.60 -21.06
C GLY A 285 -0.08 11.77 -21.94
N HIS A 286 -0.17 11.64 -23.27
CA HIS A 286 0.13 12.74 -24.18
C HIS A 286 -0.81 13.95 -23.99
N ALA A 287 -2.10 13.71 -23.73
CA ALA A 287 -3.05 14.78 -23.48
C ALA A 287 -2.78 15.49 -22.15
N LEU A 288 -2.40 14.75 -21.10
CA LEU A 288 -1.95 15.30 -19.83
C LEU A 288 -0.71 16.19 -20.02
N ILE A 289 0.35 15.68 -20.64
CA ILE A 289 1.59 16.44 -20.92
C ILE A 289 1.27 17.71 -21.74
N SER A 290 0.47 17.58 -22.79
CA SER A 290 0.08 18.73 -23.63
C SER A 290 -0.71 19.78 -22.84
N PHE A 291 -1.56 19.35 -21.91
CA PHE A 291 -2.34 20.24 -21.07
C PHE A 291 -1.48 20.97 -20.03
N LEU A 292 -0.54 20.26 -19.39
CA LEU A 292 0.43 20.85 -18.46
C LEU A 292 1.34 21.87 -19.16
N LEU A 293 1.83 21.57 -20.37
CA LEU A 293 2.59 22.52 -21.17
C LEU A 293 1.76 23.77 -21.52
N ALA A 294 0.48 23.59 -21.87
CA ALA A 294 -0.41 24.72 -22.12
C ALA A 294 -0.74 25.55 -20.87
N LEU A 295 -0.71 24.94 -19.68
CA LEU A 295 -0.80 25.67 -18.40
C LEU A 295 0.46 26.51 -18.18
N LEU A 296 1.65 25.97 -18.44
CA LEU A 296 2.90 26.72 -18.36
C LEU A 296 2.94 27.89 -19.35
N ASP A 297 2.44 27.70 -20.58
CA ASP A 297 2.28 28.80 -21.55
C ASP A 297 1.33 29.89 -21.01
N ALA A 298 0.27 29.51 -20.30
CA ALA A 298 -0.66 30.45 -19.67
C ALA A 298 -0.05 31.16 -18.45
N VAL A 299 0.82 30.48 -17.70
CA VAL A 299 1.59 31.06 -16.59
C VAL A 299 2.51 32.16 -17.13
N GLU A 300 3.30 31.81 -18.15
CA GLU A 300 4.24 32.71 -18.81
C GLU A 300 3.54 33.93 -19.42
N ALA A 301 2.41 33.72 -20.11
CA ALA A 301 1.62 34.79 -20.71
C ALA A 301 0.93 35.70 -19.68
N ALA A 302 0.61 35.19 -18.48
CA ALA A 302 -0.05 35.97 -17.44
C ALA A 302 0.90 36.98 -16.78
N GLY A 303 2.17 36.62 -16.58
CA GLY A 303 3.17 37.46 -15.89
C GLY A 303 2.63 38.01 -14.56
N PRO A 304 2.64 39.35 -14.34
CA PRO A 304 2.11 39.94 -13.10
C PRO A 304 0.63 39.67 -12.82
N ALA A 305 -0.15 39.23 -13.82
CA ALA A 305 -1.55 38.86 -13.61
C ALA A 305 -1.74 37.56 -12.83
N LEU A 306 -0.69 36.73 -12.69
CA LEU A 306 -0.69 35.51 -11.86
C LEU A 306 -1.13 35.78 -10.43
N LEU A 307 -0.68 36.91 -9.86
CA LEU A 307 -1.02 37.32 -8.50
C LEU A 307 -2.46 37.83 -8.37
N ARG A 308 -3.20 37.97 -9.47
CA ARG A 308 -4.60 38.47 -9.48
C ARG A 308 -5.59 37.43 -9.99
N SER A 309 -5.17 36.47 -10.80
CA SER A 309 -6.04 35.44 -11.38
C SER A 309 -5.24 34.17 -11.67
N GLN A 310 -5.83 33.02 -11.36
CA GLN A 310 -5.25 31.73 -11.76
C GLN A 310 -5.12 31.67 -13.29
N PRO A 311 -3.95 31.31 -13.82
CA PRO A 311 -3.74 31.15 -15.25
C PRO A 311 -4.57 29.98 -15.77
N ARG A 312 -5.17 30.15 -16.95
CA ARG A 312 -5.95 29.09 -17.60
C ARG A 312 -5.66 29.09 -19.10
N PRO A 313 -5.43 27.92 -19.71
CA PRO A 313 -5.34 27.84 -21.15
C PRO A 313 -6.68 28.24 -21.77
N SER A 314 -6.63 28.90 -22.93
CA SER A 314 -7.85 29.30 -23.64
C SER A 314 -8.78 28.11 -23.92
N HIS A 315 -10.08 28.36 -24.05
CA HIS A 315 -11.04 27.33 -24.43
C HIS A 315 -10.67 26.66 -25.76
N MET A 316 -10.12 27.41 -26.71
CA MET A 316 -9.65 26.90 -27.99
C MET A 316 -8.44 25.97 -27.83
N THR A 317 -7.45 26.35 -27.01
CA THR A 317 -6.28 25.49 -26.72
C THR A 317 -6.71 24.18 -26.07
N ARG A 318 -7.59 24.25 -25.07
CA ARG A 318 -8.17 23.06 -24.43
C ARG A 318 -8.93 22.18 -25.41
N ALA A 319 -9.74 22.77 -26.30
CA ALA A 319 -10.46 22.02 -27.32
C ALA A 319 -9.50 21.30 -28.29
N ARG A 320 -8.43 21.97 -28.72
CA ARG A 320 -7.40 21.38 -29.60
C ARG A 320 -6.67 20.20 -28.96
N ILE A 321 -6.48 20.20 -27.64
CA ILE A 321 -5.86 19.08 -26.92
C ILE A 321 -6.86 17.94 -26.72
N PHE A 322 -7.98 18.24 -26.06
CA PHE A 322 -8.88 17.20 -25.55
C PHE A 322 -9.85 16.65 -26.59
N LEU A 323 -10.33 17.43 -27.57
CA LEU A 323 -11.29 16.92 -28.56
C LEU A 323 -10.71 15.76 -29.39
N PRO A 324 -9.52 15.88 -30.02
CA PRO A 324 -8.94 14.76 -30.76
C PRO A 324 -8.50 13.61 -29.85
N ALA A 325 -8.06 13.89 -28.62
CA ALA A 325 -7.73 12.84 -27.65
C ALA A 325 -8.99 12.04 -27.26
N ARG A 326 -10.13 12.70 -27.04
CA ARG A 326 -11.41 12.04 -26.74
C ARG A 326 -11.88 11.14 -27.87
N ILE A 327 -11.82 11.60 -29.12
CA ILE A 327 -12.22 10.81 -30.28
C ILE A 327 -11.35 9.55 -30.40
N ARG A 328 -10.02 9.72 -30.33
CA ARG A 328 -9.07 8.59 -30.44
C ARG A 328 -9.18 7.61 -29.27
N SER A 329 -9.27 8.12 -28.04
CA SER A 329 -9.44 7.27 -26.85
C SER A 329 -10.75 6.48 -26.88
N ALA A 330 -11.87 7.10 -27.28
CA ALA A 330 -13.15 6.41 -27.42
C ALA A 330 -13.08 5.27 -28.44
N LEU A 331 -12.43 5.49 -29.59
CA LEU A 331 -12.20 4.44 -30.59
C LEU A 331 -11.35 3.31 -29.99
N VAL A 332 -10.22 3.63 -29.37
CA VAL A 332 -9.34 2.61 -28.76
C VAL A 332 -10.10 1.79 -27.71
N TRP A 333 -10.79 2.43 -26.77
CA TRP A 333 -11.52 1.72 -25.71
C TRP A 333 -12.73 0.95 -26.22
N SER A 334 -13.27 1.28 -27.41
CA SER A 334 -14.30 0.46 -28.06
C SER A 334 -13.74 -0.86 -28.62
N LEU A 335 -12.43 -0.91 -28.89
CA LEU A 335 -11.73 -2.06 -29.44
C LEU A 335 -10.97 -2.86 -28.36
N THR A 336 -10.71 -2.26 -27.20
CA THR A 336 -10.06 -2.92 -26.07
C THR A 336 -11.10 -3.63 -25.21
N PRO A 337 -10.99 -4.95 -24.99
CA PRO A 337 -11.84 -5.64 -24.02
C PRO A 337 -11.49 -5.14 -22.61
N VAL A 338 -12.47 -4.57 -21.92
CA VAL A 338 -12.33 -4.13 -20.53
C VAL A 338 -13.23 -4.98 -19.65
N THR A 339 -12.65 -5.58 -18.61
CA THR A 339 -13.39 -6.41 -17.65
C THR A 339 -13.88 -5.56 -16.49
N VAL A 340 -15.08 -5.87 -15.99
CA VAL A 340 -15.57 -5.34 -14.72
C VAL A 340 -15.60 -6.52 -13.76
N PRO A 341 -14.84 -6.49 -12.65
CA PRO A 341 -14.95 -7.53 -11.65
C PRO A 341 -16.40 -7.61 -11.15
N VAL A 342 -16.90 -8.83 -10.98
CA VAL A 342 -18.28 -9.05 -10.51
C VAL A 342 -18.34 -8.59 -9.06
N ALA A 343 -19.09 -7.52 -8.79
CA ALA A 343 -19.32 -7.04 -7.44
C ALA A 343 -19.95 -8.17 -6.59
N PRO A 344 -19.44 -8.47 -5.38
CA PRO A 344 -20.11 -9.39 -4.49
C PRO A 344 -21.54 -8.86 -4.22
N ARG A 345 -22.56 -9.70 -4.42
CA ARG A 345 -23.96 -9.33 -4.15
C ARG A 345 -24.10 -8.97 -2.67
N SER A 346 -24.53 -7.74 -2.37
CA SER A 346 -24.98 -7.39 -1.01
C SER A 346 -26.12 -8.32 -0.59
N PRO A 347 -26.08 -8.93 0.61
CA PRO A 347 -27.21 -9.69 1.12
C PRO A 347 -28.41 -8.75 1.32
N ALA A 348 -29.59 -9.18 0.90
CA ALA A 348 -30.82 -8.43 1.07
C ALA A 348 -31.09 -8.09 2.55
N ALA A 349 -31.54 -6.85 2.79
CA ALA A 349 -31.85 -6.32 4.11
C ALA A 349 -32.82 -7.23 4.88
N THR A 350 -32.35 -7.78 6.00
CA THR A 350 -33.19 -8.29 7.09
C THR A 350 -33.12 -7.27 8.24
N GLY A 351 -34.24 -7.08 8.94
CA GLY A 351 -34.54 -5.94 9.82
C GLY A 351 -33.59 -5.74 11.01
N PRO A 352 -33.87 -4.74 11.88
CA PRO A 352 -32.88 -4.24 12.83
C PRO A 352 -32.46 -5.34 13.80
N ARG A 353 -31.27 -5.91 13.57
CA ARG A 353 -30.53 -6.71 14.55
C ARG A 353 -29.76 -5.75 15.44
N PRO A 354 -29.76 -5.96 16.77
CA PRO A 354 -29.13 -5.05 17.70
C PRO A 354 -27.63 -4.95 17.41
N ALA A 355 -27.09 -3.75 17.61
CA ALA A 355 -25.72 -3.35 17.32
C ALA A 355 -24.71 -4.47 17.61
N THR A 356 -24.18 -5.06 16.54
CA THR A 356 -22.96 -5.84 16.62
C THR A 356 -21.80 -4.85 16.61
N ARG A 357 -21.19 -4.67 17.80
CA ARG A 357 -19.72 -4.56 17.99
C ARG A 357 -19.01 -5.38 16.90
N PRO A 358 -17.75 -5.05 16.52
CA PRO A 358 -16.99 -5.79 15.51
C PRO A 358 -17.29 -7.27 15.68
N VAL A 359 -17.95 -7.87 14.68
CA VAL A 359 -18.26 -9.29 14.77
C VAL A 359 -16.89 -9.94 14.84
N PRO A 360 -16.50 -10.52 15.99
CA PRO A 360 -15.35 -11.40 15.99
C PRO A 360 -15.70 -12.45 14.96
N ASP A 361 -14.74 -12.85 14.12
CA ASP A 361 -14.87 -14.05 13.30
C ASP A 361 -15.61 -15.10 14.15
N THR A 362 -16.87 -15.40 13.82
CA THR A 362 -17.65 -16.39 14.58
C THR A 362 -17.34 -17.80 14.11
N THR A 363 -16.25 -18.01 13.37
CA THR A 363 -15.35 -19.08 13.78
C THR A 363 -14.66 -18.62 15.05
N THR A 364 -15.28 -18.90 16.21
CA THR A 364 -14.58 -18.76 17.49
C THR A 364 -13.41 -19.72 17.40
N PHE A 365 -12.26 -19.23 16.93
CA PHE A 365 -11.07 -20.04 16.83
C PHE A 365 -10.77 -20.54 18.24
N GLN A 366 -10.57 -21.85 18.36
CA GLN A 366 -10.26 -22.45 19.63
C GLN A 366 -8.92 -21.88 20.11
N GLN A 367 -8.80 -21.78 21.44
CA GLN A 367 -7.49 -21.53 22.02
C GLN A 367 -6.61 -22.78 21.82
N PRO A 368 -5.29 -22.61 21.65
CA PRO A 368 -4.40 -23.75 21.60
C PRO A 368 -4.56 -24.66 22.81
N PRO A 369 -4.37 -25.99 22.67
CA PRO A 369 -4.41 -26.90 23.80
C PRO A 369 -3.34 -26.51 24.83
N ARG A 370 -3.69 -26.60 26.11
CA ARG A 370 -2.75 -26.29 27.21
C ARG A 370 -1.60 -27.28 27.21
N HIS A 371 -0.38 -26.79 27.45
CA HIS A 371 0.80 -27.65 27.60
C HIS A 371 0.62 -28.64 28.76
N PRO A 372 1.02 -29.93 28.62
CA PRO A 372 0.87 -30.95 29.66
C PRO A 372 1.51 -30.62 31.00
N SER A 373 2.58 -29.81 31.03
CA SER A 373 3.24 -29.36 32.27
C SER A 373 2.44 -28.32 33.05
N GLY A 374 1.39 -27.75 32.46
CA GLY A 374 0.60 -26.68 33.06
C GLY A 374 1.27 -25.31 33.02
N CYS A 375 2.41 -25.16 32.33
CA CYS A 375 3.07 -23.87 32.14
C CYS A 375 2.13 -22.85 31.48
N ARG A 376 2.49 -21.57 31.63
CA ARG A 376 1.77 -20.43 31.05
C ARG A 376 2.73 -19.65 30.16
N PRO A 377 2.24 -19.03 29.07
CA PRO A 377 3.07 -18.18 28.24
C PRO A 377 3.68 -17.05 29.08
N PRO A 378 4.94 -16.67 28.83
CA PRO A 378 5.52 -15.48 29.45
C PRO A 378 4.81 -14.23 28.94
N GLN A 379 4.84 -13.17 29.74
CA GLN A 379 4.44 -11.85 29.28
C GLN A 379 5.61 -11.23 28.52
N ILE A 380 5.41 -10.94 27.25
CA ILE A 380 6.40 -10.33 26.36
C ILE A 380 5.86 -8.96 25.97
N GLU A 381 6.61 -7.91 26.28
CA GLU A 381 6.25 -6.54 25.90
C GLU A 381 6.22 -6.42 24.37
N THR A 382 5.24 -5.69 23.83
CA THR A 382 5.02 -5.59 22.37
C THR A 382 6.27 -5.11 21.62
N GLU A 383 7.03 -4.18 22.21
CA GLU A 383 8.27 -3.64 21.60
C GLU A 383 9.43 -4.65 21.57
N ALA A 384 9.37 -5.67 22.42
CA ALA A 384 10.36 -6.74 22.54
C ALA A 384 9.98 -8.02 21.76
N MET A 385 8.76 -8.07 21.20
CA MET A 385 8.29 -9.19 20.38
C MET A 385 8.94 -9.12 18.99
N PRO A 386 9.60 -10.18 18.50
CA PRO A 386 9.98 -10.29 17.10
C PRO A 386 8.73 -10.36 16.23
N THR A 387 8.71 -9.60 15.14
CA THR A 387 7.68 -9.68 14.11
C THR A 387 7.70 -11.05 13.43
N HIS A 388 8.91 -11.59 13.21
CA HIS A 388 9.09 -12.83 12.46
C HIS A 388 10.18 -13.74 13.05
N VAL A 389 9.78 -14.96 13.42
CA VAL A 389 10.69 -16.04 13.81
C VAL A 389 10.79 -17.07 12.69
N ALA A 390 12.02 -17.40 12.29
CA ALA A 390 12.29 -18.50 11.37
C ALA A 390 12.99 -19.64 12.10
N VAL A 391 12.51 -20.89 11.96
CA VAL A 391 13.05 -22.04 12.67
C VAL A 391 13.57 -23.15 11.76
N ILE A 392 14.81 -23.58 12.02
CA ILE A 392 15.44 -24.76 11.40
C ILE A 392 15.29 -25.94 12.37
N MET A 393 14.42 -26.88 12.00
CA MET A 393 14.00 -28.04 12.79
C MET A 393 15.00 -29.21 12.63
N ASP A 394 16.23 -29.05 13.15
CA ASP A 394 17.33 -30.01 12.97
C ASP A 394 17.46 -30.99 14.15
N GLY A 395 18.06 -32.15 13.90
CA GLY A 395 18.34 -33.18 14.91
C GLY A 395 17.39 -34.38 14.89
N ASN A 396 16.29 -34.38 14.11
CA ASN A 396 15.32 -35.49 14.03
C ASN A 396 15.96 -36.88 13.89
N GLY A 397 16.79 -37.06 12.87
CA GLY A 397 17.45 -38.35 12.63
C GLY A 397 18.57 -38.68 13.62
N ARG A 398 19.22 -37.67 14.24
CA ARG A 398 20.23 -37.89 15.30
C ARG A 398 19.54 -38.34 16.58
N TRP A 399 18.42 -37.72 16.92
CA TRP A 399 17.57 -38.07 18.06
C TRP A 399 17.09 -39.53 17.99
N ALA A 400 16.62 -39.97 16.81
CA ALA A 400 16.18 -41.35 16.61
C ALA A 400 17.34 -42.34 16.77
N ARG A 401 18.48 -42.05 16.13
CA ARG A 401 19.70 -42.89 16.24
C ARG A 401 20.19 -43.02 17.68
N GLN A 402 20.19 -41.93 18.45
CA GLN A 402 20.60 -41.95 19.86
C GLN A 402 19.70 -42.84 20.74
N ARG A 403 18.47 -43.11 20.30
CA ARG A 403 17.48 -43.95 20.99
C ARG A 403 17.33 -45.34 20.37
N GLY A 404 18.17 -45.69 19.38
CA GLY A 404 18.07 -46.98 18.66
C GLY A 404 16.81 -47.10 17.80
N LEU A 405 16.19 -45.98 17.42
CA LEU A 405 14.95 -45.94 16.64
C LEU A 405 15.22 -45.67 15.15
N PRO A 406 14.33 -46.13 14.24
CA PRO A 406 14.34 -45.71 12.84
C PRO A 406 14.24 -44.20 12.68
N ARG A 407 14.88 -43.62 11.65
CA ARG A 407 14.88 -42.16 11.42
C ARG A 407 13.48 -41.57 11.27
N ALA A 408 12.54 -42.34 10.70
CA ALA A 408 11.13 -41.97 10.58
C ALA A 408 10.48 -41.64 11.93
N GLU A 409 10.84 -42.35 13.01
CA GLU A 409 10.35 -42.05 14.37
C GLU A 409 10.78 -40.67 14.86
N GLY A 410 11.99 -40.24 14.50
CA GLY A 410 12.47 -38.90 14.81
C GLY A 410 11.67 -37.82 14.07
N HIS A 411 11.30 -38.07 12.81
CA HIS A 411 10.45 -37.15 12.05
C HIS A 411 9.03 -37.08 12.61
N ARG A 412 8.44 -38.21 13.01
CA ARG A 412 7.12 -38.25 13.66
C ARG A 412 7.13 -37.50 14.99
N ALA A 413 8.16 -37.69 15.82
CA ALA A 413 8.30 -36.91 17.05
C ALA A 413 8.54 -35.41 16.77
N GLY A 414 9.24 -35.09 15.68
CA GLY A 414 9.41 -33.71 15.23
C GLY A 414 8.12 -33.01 14.82
N VAL A 415 7.14 -33.73 14.30
CA VAL A 415 5.81 -33.17 14.02
C VAL A 415 5.10 -32.72 15.31
N ALA A 416 5.15 -33.54 16.36
CA ALA A 416 4.59 -33.16 17.65
C ALA A 416 5.24 -31.90 18.23
N ALA A 417 6.57 -31.76 18.07
CA ALA A 417 7.29 -30.55 18.44
C ALA A 417 6.85 -29.32 17.61
N LEU A 418 6.57 -29.49 16.31
CA LEU A 418 6.03 -28.41 15.47
C LEU A 418 4.65 -27.94 15.95
N HIS A 419 3.77 -28.86 16.33
CA HIS A 419 2.46 -28.48 16.90
C HIS A 419 2.64 -27.62 18.14
N GLU A 420 3.49 -28.07 19.06
CA GLU A 420 3.79 -27.31 20.28
C GLU A 420 4.36 -25.93 20.00
N VAL A 421 5.28 -25.79 19.04
CA VAL A 421 5.83 -24.47 18.65
C VAL A 421 4.75 -23.57 18.04
N VAL A 422 3.86 -24.09 17.20
CA VAL A 422 2.72 -23.32 16.64
C VAL A 422 1.74 -22.88 17.73
N TYR A 423 1.41 -23.77 18.66
CA TYR A 423 0.57 -23.46 19.82
C TYR A 423 1.22 -22.38 20.69
N GLY A 424 2.51 -22.52 20.97
CA GLY A 424 3.30 -21.54 21.71
C GLY A 424 3.34 -20.18 21.06
N ALA A 425 3.49 -20.13 19.73
CA ALA A 425 3.49 -18.90 18.94
C ALA A 425 2.14 -18.18 19.01
N LEU A 426 1.04 -18.92 18.87
CA LEU A 426 -0.31 -18.36 19.06
C LEU A 426 -0.53 -17.83 20.49
N GLU A 427 -0.08 -18.57 21.52
CA GLU A 427 -0.28 -18.19 22.92
C GLU A 427 0.44 -16.88 23.29
N ILE A 428 1.57 -16.57 22.66
CA ILE A 428 2.32 -15.32 22.88
C ILE A 428 1.95 -14.21 21.88
N GLY A 429 1.12 -14.50 20.88
CA GLY A 429 0.74 -13.53 19.83
C GLY A 429 1.83 -13.24 18.81
N LEU A 430 2.67 -14.23 18.47
CA LEU A 430 3.70 -14.09 17.44
C LEU A 430 3.05 -13.87 16.05
N PRO A 431 3.42 -12.82 15.29
CA PRO A 431 2.77 -12.54 14.00
C PRO A 431 3.18 -13.52 12.88
N HIS A 432 4.48 -13.80 12.72
CA HIS A 432 5.01 -14.66 11.66
C HIS A 432 5.92 -15.76 12.20
N LEU A 433 5.65 -17.00 11.78
CA LEU A 433 6.50 -18.16 12.02
C LEU A 433 6.80 -18.86 10.69
N THR A 434 8.07 -18.95 10.30
CA THR A 434 8.49 -19.70 9.11
C THR A 434 9.30 -20.93 9.51
N VAL A 435 8.86 -22.12 9.09
CA VAL A 435 9.49 -23.39 9.50
C VAL A 435 10.17 -24.09 8.33
N TYR A 436 11.41 -24.54 8.54
CA TYR A 436 12.16 -25.27 7.53
C TYR A 436 11.89 -26.77 7.60
N ALA A 437 10.89 -27.26 6.86
CA ALA A 437 10.45 -28.64 6.94
C ALA A 437 11.20 -29.58 5.99
N PHE A 438 11.50 -29.14 4.77
CA PHE A 438 12.25 -29.94 3.79
C PHE A 438 13.00 -29.07 2.78
N SER A 439 14.32 -29.29 2.67
CA SER A 439 15.18 -28.54 1.74
C SER A 439 15.34 -29.22 0.39
N THR A 440 15.71 -28.45 -0.65
CA THR A 440 16.11 -28.98 -1.96
C THR A 440 17.30 -29.93 -1.87
N GLU A 441 18.18 -29.79 -0.88
CA GLU A 441 19.32 -30.67 -0.68
C GLU A 441 18.93 -32.02 -0.04
N ASN A 442 17.74 -32.11 0.57
CA ASN A 442 17.29 -33.35 1.24
C ASN A 442 16.87 -34.44 0.27
N TRP A 443 16.72 -34.16 -1.03
CA TRP A 443 16.55 -35.19 -2.05
C TRP A 443 17.76 -36.13 -2.20
N ARG A 444 18.92 -35.80 -1.61
CA ARG A 444 20.11 -36.67 -1.58
C ARG A 444 20.07 -37.73 -0.47
N ARG A 445 19.04 -37.72 0.38
CA ARG A 445 18.85 -38.74 1.43
C ARG A 445 18.34 -40.04 0.83
N ASP A 446 18.38 -41.10 1.63
CA ASP A 446 17.87 -42.42 1.24
C ASP A 446 16.38 -42.34 0.84
N THR A 447 15.99 -43.08 -0.20
CA THR A 447 14.64 -43.03 -0.78
C THR A 447 13.55 -43.35 0.25
N GLU A 448 13.83 -44.28 1.17
CA GLU A 448 12.91 -44.61 2.27
C GLU A 448 12.70 -43.45 3.25
N GLU A 449 13.76 -42.67 3.55
CA GLU A 449 13.64 -41.48 4.41
C GLU A 449 12.82 -40.39 3.74
N VAL A 450 13.03 -40.17 2.43
CA VAL A 450 12.24 -39.19 1.65
C VAL A 450 10.77 -39.61 1.60
N ALA A 451 10.49 -40.89 1.34
CA ALA A 451 9.12 -41.41 1.32
C ALA A 451 8.43 -41.25 2.69
N GLY A 452 9.14 -41.52 3.79
CA GLY A 452 8.62 -41.34 5.14
C GLY A 452 8.27 -39.88 5.45
N ILE A 453 9.10 -38.92 5.04
CA ILE A 453 8.83 -37.48 5.21
C ILE A 453 7.58 -37.07 4.41
N MET A 454 7.42 -37.56 3.17
CA MET A 454 6.26 -37.26 2.34
C MET A 454 4.96 -37.84 2.93
N SER A 455 5.01 -39.07 3.45
CA SER A 455 3.87 -39.70 4.16
C SER A 455 3.48 -38.86 5.38
N THR A 456 4.47 -38.45 6.16
CA THR A 456 4.26 -37.64 7.36
C THR A 456 3.61 -36.30 7.01
N LEU A 457 4.09 -35.59 5.97
CA LEU A 457 3.48 -34.33 5.54
C LEU A 457 2.03 -34.52 5.07
N ARG A 458 1.74 -35.63 4.37
CA ARG A 458 0.38 -35.94 3.92
C ARG A 458 -0.55 -36.18 5.10
N GLU A 459 -0.13 -37.01 6.05
CA GLU A 459 -0.86 -37.27 7.29
C GLU A 459 -1.15 -35.96 8.04
N GLU A 460 -0.18 -35.05 8.10
CA GLU A 460 -0.35 -33.74 8.76
C GLU A 460 -1.37 -32.82 8.08
N ILE A 461 -1.37 -32.79 6.74
CA ILE A 461 -2.33 -31.98 5.97
C ILE A 461 -3.75 -32.56 6.12
N ASP A 462 -3.86 -33.89 6.14
CA ASP A 462 -5.13 -34.61 6.28
C ASP A 462 -5.72 -34.46 7.68
N GLN A 463 -4.88 -34.58 8.73
CA GLN A 463 -5.31 -34.40 10.12
C GLN A 463 -5.68 -32.94 10.43
N ASP A 464 -5.01 -31.98 9.80
CA ASP A 464 -5.23 -30.54 9.95
C ASP A 464 -5.35 -30.08 11.43
N PRO A 465 -4.29 -30.28 12.23
CA PRO A 465 -4.31 -29.99 13.67
C PRO A 465 -4.56 -28.51 13.99
N PHE A 466 -4.44 -27.62 12.99
CA PHE A 466 -4.65 -26.18 13.11
C PHE A 466 -5.99 -25.73 12.52
N ARG A 467 -6.86 -26.67 12.13
CA ARG A 467 -8.15 -26.39 11.49
C ARG A 467 -9.01 -25.40 12.28
N GLU A 468 -9.10 -25.62 13.58
CA GLU A 468 -9.95 -24.82 14.48
C GLU A 468 -9.20 -23.63 15.11
N LEU A 469 -7.93 -23.42 14.76
CA LEU A 469 -7.08 -22.35 15.31
C LEU A 469 -6.95 -21.18 14.33
N ASN A 470 -6.60 -19.99 14.85
CA ASN A 470 -6.43 -18.77 14.05
C ASN A 470 -5.05 -18.72 13.36
N VAL A 471 -4.71 -19.74 12.56
CA VAL A 471 -3.44 -19.87 11.83
C VAL A 471 -3.65 -19.75 10.32
N ARG A 472 -3.09 -18.71 9.69
CA ARG A 472 -2.94 -18.58 8.24
C ARG A 472 -1.77 -19.43 7.80
N MET A 473 -2.05 -20.53 7.10
CA MET A 473 -1.03 -21.43 6.56
C MET A 473 -0.57 -20.91 5.19
N ARG A 474 0.73 -20.96 4.92
CA ARG A 474 1.31 -20.64 3.61
C ARG A 474 2.35 -21.67 3.24
N TRP A 475 2.56 -21.92 1.95
CA TRP A 475 3.63 -22.77 1.49
C TRP A 475 4.59 -22.01 0.58
N THR A 476 5.90 -22.22 0.78
CA THR A 476 6.93 -21.83 -0.20
C THR A 476 7.87 -22.98 -0.49
N GLY A 477 8.16 -23.16 -1.76
CA GLY A 477 9.04 -24.20 -2.26
C GLY A 477 8.73 -24.54 -3.71
N ARG A 478 9.34 -25.63 -4.17
CA ARG A 478 9.19 -26.12 -5.54
C ARG A 478 8.07 -27.15 -5.65
N PRO A 479 7.13 -27.01 -6.61
CA PRO A 479 6.18 -28.07 -6.91
C PRO A 479 6.87 -29.27 -7.58
N GLU A 480 8.03 -29.06 -8.23
CA GLU A 480 8.70 -30.15 -8.94
C GLU A 480 9.15 -31.25 -7.99
N LYS A 481 8.93 -32.51 -8.39
CA LYS A 481 9.15 -33.74 -7.61
C LYS A 481 8.18 -33.96 -6.45
N LEU A 482 7.28 -33.02 -6.16
CA LEU A 482 6.17 -33.26 -5.24
C LEU A 482 5.03 -33.95 -5.98
N PRO A 483 4.32 -34.91 -5.34
CA PRO A 483 3.07 -35.42 -5.85
C PRO A 483 2.05 -34.29 -6.09
N ALA A 484 1.33 -34.32 -7.21
CA ALA A 484 0.41 -33.25 -7.59
C ALA A 484 -0.71 -33.04 -6.56
N ASP A 485 -1.25 -34.12 -6.02
CA ASP A 485 -2.27 -34.12 -4.97
C ASP A 485 -1.79 -33.42 -3.68
N LEU A 486 -0.51 -33.59 -3.34
CA LEU A 486 0.11 -32.90 -2.21
C LEU A 486 0.22 -31.39 -2.46
N VAL A 487 0.63 -30.97 -3.65
CA VAL A 487 0.71 -29.55 -4.04
C VAL A 487 -0.67 -28.90 -3.99
N GLU A 488 -1.69 -29.56 -4.55
CA GLU A 488 -3.08 -29.09 -4.51
C GLU A 488 -3.56 -28.92 -3.06
N SER A 489 -3.23 -29.88 -2.19
CA SER A 489 -3.64 -29.82 -0.77
C SER A 489 -2.95 -28.67 -0.02
N LEU A 490 -1.67 -28.41 -0.28
CA LEU A 490 -0.95 -27.25 0.26
C LEU A 490 -1.57 -25.92 -0.22
N GLN A 491 -1.85 -25.80 -1.51
CA GLN A 491 -2.50 -24.61 -2.09
C GLN A 491 -3.93 -24.41 -1.56
N HIS A 492 -4.66 -25.49 -1.35
CA HIS A 492 -5.99 -25.46 -0.77
C HIS A 492 -5.96 -24.96 0.68
N LYS A 493 -5.02 -25.43 1.51
CA LYS A 493 -4.82 -24.92 2.87
C LYS A 493 -4.47 -23.43 2.87
N GLU A 494 -3.58 -22.99 1.99
CA GLU A 494 -3.24 -21.57 1.89
C GLU A 494 -4.46 -20.71 1.51
N THR A 495 -5.27 -21.16 0.55
CA THR A 495 -6.47 -20.46 0.11
C THR A 495 -7.56 -20.39 1.19
N THR A 496 -7.79 -21.50 1.90
CA THR A 496 -8.85 -21.62 2.92
C THR A 496 -8.52 -20.92 4.22
N THR A 497 -7.23 -20.73 4.52
CA THR A 497 -6.76 -20.08 5.75
C THR A 497 -6.36 -18.62 5.57
N ARG A 498 -6.43 -18.07 4.35
CA ARG A 498 -5.92 -16.71 4.00
C ARG A 498 -6.48 -15.55 4.82
N THR A 499 -7.69 -15.68 5.36
CA THR A 499 -8.35 -14.61 6.13
C THR A 499 -8.01 -14.62 7.62
N ARG A 500 -7.29 -15.66 8.08
CA ARG A 500 -6.87 -15.79 9.49
C ARG A 500 -5.76 -14.78 9.80
N THR A 501 -5.81 -14.22 10.99
CA THR A 501 -4.97 -13.08 11.40
C THR A 501 -4.12 -13.37 12.64
N GLY A 502 -4.31 -14.52 13.29
CA GLY A 502 -3.66 -14.82 14.57
C GLY A 502 -2.17 -15.09 14.43
N LEU A 503 -1.80 -16.08 13.60
CA LEU A 503 -0.42 -16.42 13.26
C LEU A 503 -0.33 -16.71 11.76
N THR A 504 0.62 -16.10 11.05
CA THR A 504 1.00 -16.55 9.71
C THR A 504 2.10 -17.59 9.82
N CYS A 505 1.76 -18.85 9.57
CA CYS A 505 2.67 -19.98 9.60
C CYS A 505 3.07 -20.38 8.17
N THR A 506 4.31 -20.06 7.78
CA THR A 506 4.86 -20.38 6.47
C THR A 506 5.66 -21.68 6.52
N LEU A 507 5.24 -22.66 5.73
CA LEU A 507 5.92 -23.94 5.57
C LEU A 507 6.90 -23.88 4.39
N CYS A 508 8.19 -23.95 4.68
CA CYS A 508 9.23 -24.10 3.66
C CYS A 508 9.46 -25.60 3.38
N PHE A 509 8.85 -26.10 2.30
CA PHE A 509 8.91 -27.51 1.91
C PHE A 509 9.30 -27.67 0.45
N ASN A 510 10.33 -28.49 0.19
CA ASN A 510 11.10 -28.47 -1.06
C ASN A 510 11.63 -27.05 -1.37
N TYR A 511 12.11 -26.38 -0.33
CA TYR A 511 12.59 -25.00 -0.37
C TYR A 511 14.11 -24.95 -0.46
N GLY A 512 14.64 -23.95 -1.16
CA GLY A 512 16.05 -23.58 -1.12
C GLY A 512 16.21 -22.09 -1.36
N GLY A 513 16.93 -21.38 -0.50
CA GLY A 513 17.06 -19.93 -0.57
C GLY A 513 17.73 -19.42 -1.84
N ARG A 514 18.84 -20.05 -2.26
CA ARG A 514 19.47 -19.78 -3.56
C ARG A 514 18.52 -20.03 -4.73
N ASP A 515 17.66 -21.04 -4.63
CA ASP A 515 16.67 -21.31 -5.65
C ASP A 515 15.60 -20.21 -5.70
N GLU A 516 15.09 -19.81 -4.54
CA GLU A 516 14.17 -18.70 -4.40
C GLU A 516 14.75 -17.41 -5.01
N ILE A 517 15.97 -17.05 -4.65
CA ILE A 517 16.71 -15.91 -5.23
C ILE A 517 16.85 -16.08 -6.74
N THR A 518 17.18 -17.27 -7.23
CA THR A 518 17.32 -17.53 -8.68
C THR A 518 15.99 -17.37 -9.40
N ARG A 519 14.89 -17.83 -8.82
CA ARG A 519 13.54 -17.68 -9.39
C ARG A 519 13.07 -16.24 -9.36
N ALA A 520 13.36 -15.51 -8.28
CA ALA A 520 13.10 -14.08 -8.19
C ALA A 520 13.91 -13.31 -9.23
N ALA A 521 15.23 -13.56 -9.34
CA ALA A 521 16.08 -12.99 -10.37
C ALA A 521 15.61 -13.34 -11.79
N ALA A 522 15.16 -14.57 -12.03
CA ALA A 522 14.62 -14.97 -13.32
C ALA A 522 13.25 -14.32 -13.61
N ALA A 523 12.41 -14.12 -12.60
CA ALA A 523 11.17 -13.37 -12.72
C ALA A 523 11.47 -11.92 -13.06
N LEU A 524 12.31 -11.28 -12.27
CA LEU A 524 12.82 -9.92 -12.47
C LEU A 524 13.45 -9.73 -13.86
N ALA A 525 14.27 -10.68 -14.32
CA ALA A 525 14.86 -10.66 -15.65
C ALA A 525 13.82 -10.84 -16.76
N ARG A 526 12.75 -11.61 -16.54
CA ARG A 526 11.62 -11.71 -17.49
C ARG A 526 10.83 -10.40 -17.54
N THR A 527 10.57 -9.78 -16.38
CA THR A 527 9.93 -8.46 -16.28
C THR A 527 10.81 -7.41 -16.97
N ALA A 528 12.14 -7.48 -16.81
CA ALA A 528 13.08 -6.62 -17.51
C ALA A 528 13.12 -6.88 -19.03
N LEU A 529 13.14 -8.15 -19.47
CA LEU A 529 13.11 -8.54 -20.88
C LEU A 529 11.78 -8.14 -21.56
N ALA A 530 10.68 -8.18 -20.81
CA ALA A 530 9.38 -7.68 -21.24
C ALA A 530 9.34 -6.14 -21.37
N GLY A 531 10.41 -5.45 -20.94
CA GLY A 531 10.52 -4.00 -20.94
C GLY A 531 9.69 -3.33 -19.84
N GLU A 532 9.25 -4.10 -18.85
CA GLU A 532 8.53 -3.64 -17.67
C GLU A 532 9.50 -3.21 -16.56
N LEU A 533 10.76 -3.69 -16.57
CA LEU A 533 11.83 -3.21 -15.69
C LEU A 533 13.08 -2.84 -16.50
N ASP A 534 13.87 -1.90 -15.98
CA ASP A 534 15.18 -1.50 -16.47
C ASP A 534 16.23 -2.09 -15.51
N PRO A 535 17.13 -2.95 -16.01
CA PRO A 535 18.19 -3.53 -15.21
C PRO A 535 19.02 -2.54 -14.41
N ASP A 536 19.21 -1.31 -14.90
CA ASP A 536 20.07 -0.30 -14.27
C ASP A 536 19.42 0.35 -13.03
N PHE A 537 18.10 0.22 -12.86
CA PHE A 537 17.33 0.81 -11.76
C PHE A 537 16.76 -0.21 -10.77
N ILE A 538 17.11 -1.50 -10.90
CA ILE A 538 16.67 -2.54 -9.97
C ILE A 538 17.22 -2.27 -8.57
N GLY A 539 16.33 -1.99 -7.62
CA GLY A 539 16.64 -1.89 -6.20
C GLY A 539 16.27 -3.13 -5.39
N GLU A 540 16.60 -3.12 -4.08
CA GLU A 540 16.26 -4.20 -3.16
C GLU A 540 14.74 -4.43 -3.05
N ASN A 541 13.93 -3.37 -3.11
CA ASN A 541 12.47 -3.47 -3.07
C ASN A 541 11.88 -4.08 -4.35
N ASP A 542 12.52 -3.86 -5.51
CA ASP A 542 12.11 -4.49 -6.76
C ASP A 542 12.39 -5.99 -6.69
N PHE A 543 13.56 -6.36 -6.16
CA PHE A 543 13.90 -7.76 -5.94
C PHE A 543 12.93 -8.44 -4.96
N SER A 544 12.61 -7.80 -3.83
CA SER A 544 11.72 -8.36 -2.81
C SER A 544 10.30 -8.61 -3.35
N ARG A 545 9.76 -7.71 -4.18
CA ARG A 545 8.45 -7.88 -4.84
C ARG A 545 8.40 -9.07 -5.80
N HIS A 546 9.54 -9.54 -6.29
CA HIS A 546 9.65 -10.69 -7.18
C HIS A 546 9.98 -12.00 -6.42
N LEU A 547 10.12 -11.95 -5.09
CA LEU A 547 10.18 -13.15 -4.28
C LEU A 547 8.81 -13.87 -4.30
N PRO A 548 8.78 -15.20 -4.18
CA PRO A 548 7.54 -15.98 -4.16
C PRO A 548 6.56 -15.56 -3.05
N LEU A 549 7.05 -15.03 -1.93
CA LEU A 549 6.25 -14.52 -0.82
C LEU A 549 6.62 -13.05 -0.52
N ALA A 550 6.29 -12.15 -1.45
CA ALA A 550 6.66 -10.72 -1.38
C ALA A 550 6.12 -9.95 -0.15
N ASP A 551 5.10 -10.48 0.54
CA ASP A 551 4.48 -9.89 1.74
C ASP A 551 5.04 -10.44 3.07
N VAL A 552 6.07 -11.31 3.03
CA VAL A 552 6.72 -11.81 4.26
C VAL A 552 7.74 -10.78 4.76
N PRO A 553 7.66 -10.35 6.02
CA PRO A 553 8.63 -9.42 6.59
C PRO A 553 10.00 -10.08 6.77
N ASP A 554 11.03 -9.25 6.98
CA ASP A 554 12.35 -9.73 7.37
C ASP A 554 12.29 -10.58 8.64
N VAL A 555 13.21 -11.53 8.75
CA VAL A 555 13.33 -12.41 9.91
C VAL A 555 14.06 -11.64 11.01
N ASP A 556 13.40 -11.46 12.16
CA ASP A 556 14.04 -10.87 13.34
C ASP A 556 14.90 -11.89 14.08
N LEU A 557 14.40 -13.13 14.20
CA LEU A 557 15.03 -14.21 14.94
C LEU A 557 15.07 -15.50 14.11
N LEU A 558 16.27 -15.95 13.77
CA LEU A 558 16.50 -17.26 13.18
C LEU A 558 16.94 -18.23 14.27
N TRP A 559 16.04 -19.13 14.65
CA TRP A 559 16.28 -20.19 15.62
C TRP A 559 16.67 -21.49 14.94
N ARG A 560 17.73 -22.14 15.41
CA ARG A 560 18.10 -23.48 14.96
C ARG A 560 18.37 -24.43 16.13
N THR A 561 17.91 -25.67 15.97
CA THR A 561 18.09 -26.78 16.91
C THR A 561 19.19 -27.75 16.47
N GLY A 562 19.49 -28.74 17.30
CA GLY A 562 20.39 -29.85 17.00
C GLY A 562 21.88 -29.54 17.10
N GLY A 563 22.26 -28.39 17.69
CA GLY A 563 23.64 -28.00 17.99
C GLY A 563 24.45 -27.43 16.82
N GLU A 564 23.83 -27.30 15.65
CA GLU A 564 24.51 -26.87 14.43
C GLU A 564 24.40 -25.35 14.24
N GLN A 565 25.53 -24.69 13.95
CA GLN A 565 25.60 -23.22 13.85
C GLN A 565 25.73 -22.75 12.40
N ARG A 566 24.66 -22.90 11.63
CA ARG A 566 24.59 -22.42 10.23
C ARG A 566 23.14 -22.15 9.83
N THR A 567 22.92 -21.31 8.83
CA THR A 567 21.57 -21.01 8.30
C THR A 567 21.12 -22.00 7.24
N SER A 568 22.03 -22.82 6.68
CA SER A 568 21.70 -23.92 5.75
C SER A 568 20.83 -23.50 4.56
N ASN A 569 21.12 -22.35 3.92
CA ASN A 569 20.38 -21.84 2.76
C ASN A 569 18.90 -21.52 3.07
N PHE A 570 18.56 -21.31 4.34
CA PHE A 570 17.21 -20.96 4.77
C PHE A 570 17.03 -19.45 4.76
N LEU A 571 16.06 -18.95 3.98
CA LEU A 571 15.67 -17.53 3.89
C LEU A 571 16.85 -16.54 3.78
N PRO A 572 17.84 -16.75 2.90
CA PRO A 572 19.05 -15.93 2.85
C PRO A 572 18.78 -14.45 2.57
N TRP A 573 17.68 -14.12 1.89
CA TRP A 573 17.23 -12.74 1.71
C TRP A 573 16.63 -12.19 3.01
N HIS A 574 15.51 -12.74 3.47
CA HIS A 574 14.79 -12.26 4.65
C HIS A 574 15.59 -12.33 5.96
N ALA A 575 16.58 -13.23 6.07
CA ALA A 575 17.38 -13.42 7.28
C ALA A 575 18.72 -12.68 7.27
N ALA A 576 18.94 -11.76 6.31
CA ALA A 576 20.20 -11.03 6.18
C ALA A 576 20.58 -10.26 7.46
N TYR A 577 19.59 -9.74 8.19
CA TYR A 577 19.76 -8.99 9.43
C TYR A 577 19.23 -9.72 10.68
N ALA A 578 18.88 -10.99 10.55
CA ALA A 578 18.29 -11.76 11.64
C ALA A 578 19.28 -11.99 12.79
N GLU A 579 18.78 -11.92 14.02
CA GLU A 579 19.50 -12.47 15.15
C GLU A 579 19.52 -14.00 15.08
N LEU A 580 20.69 -14.59 15.30
CA LEU A 580 20.85 -16.04 15.26
C LEU A 580 20.81 -16.63 16.67
N TYR A 581 19.93 -17.60 16.88
CA TYR A 581 19.79 -18.32 18.15
C TYR A 581 19.94 -19.83 17.93
N PHE A 582 21.00 -20.40 18.49
CA PHE A 582 21.35 -21.81 18.32
C PHE A 582 21.14 -22.56 19.63
N THR A 583 20.41 -23.68 19.55
CA THR A 583 20.13 -24.55 20.69
C THR A 583 20.76 -25.92 20.49
N PRO A 584 21.39 -26.50 21.54
CA PRO A 584 22.06 -27.79 21.43
C PRO A 584 21.09 -28.98 21.37
N GLY A 585 19.90 -28.85 21.94
CA GLY A 585 18.88 -29.91 21.97
C GLY A 585 18.33 -30.23 20.57
N HIS A 586 17.94 -31.48 20.32
CA HIS A 586 17.36 -31.90 19.04
C HIS A 586 15.89 -31.48 18.94
N TRP A 587 15.43 -31.21 17.72
CA TRP A 587 14.05 -30.81 17.45
C TRP A 587 12.96 -31.69 18.10
N PRO A 588 13.06 -33.04 18.12
CA PRO A 588 12.01 -33.85 18.74
C PRO A 588 11.86 -33.69 20.26
N ASP A 589 12.84 -33.10 20.94
CA ASP A 589 12.78 -32.82 22.38
C ASP A 589 12.29 -31.38 22.67
N VAL A 590 12.00 -30.58 21.62
CA VAL A 590 11.53 -29.19 21.73
C VAL A 590 10.04 -29.11 22.00
N ASP A 591 9.64 -28.13 22.80
CA ASP A 591 8.26 -27.69 22.90
C ASP A 591 8.09 -26.16 22.93
N ARG A 592 6.87 -25.67 23.17
CA ARG A 592 6.55 -24.25 23.21
C ARG A 592 7.41 -23.43 24.18
N ARG A 593 7.91 -24.03 25.27
CA ARG A 593 8.75 -23.35 26.27
C ARG A 593 10.11 -22.98 25.70
N ASP A 594 10.62 -23.76 24.74
CA ASP A 594 11.88 -23.45 24.06
C ASP A 594 11.70 -22.29 23.08
N LEU A 595 10.56 -22.22 22.37
CA LEU A 595 10.20 -21.05 21.56
C LEU A 595 10.12 -19.81 22.44
N TRP A 596 9.38 -19.87 23.55
CA TRP A 596 9.24 -18.76 24.48
C TRP A 596 10.58 -18.30 25.03
N ARG A 597 11.49 -19.23 25.35
CA ARG A 597 12.85 -18.90 25.76
C ARG A 597 13.61 -18.19 24.65
N ALA A 598 13.57 -18.70 23.41
CA ALA A 598 14.23 -18.06 22.27
C ALA A 598 13.74 -16.62 22.04
N VAL A 599 12.42 -16.42 22.09
CA VAL A 599 11.80 -15.10 21.94
C VAL A 599 12.15 -14.18 23.13
N SER A 600 12.13 -14.70 24.36
CA SER A 600 12.50 -13.92 25.54
C SER A 600 13.98 -13.48 25.52
N GLU A 601 14.87 -14.36 25.05
CA GLU A 601 16.30 -14.04 24.86
C GLU A 601 16.50 -12.96 23.80
N TYR A 602 15.74 -12.98 22.70
CA TYR A 602 15.71 -11.90 21.72
C TYR A 602 15.29 -10.57 22.36
N GLY A 603 14.19 -10.56 23.13
CA GLY A 603 13.68 -9.36 23.78
C GLY A 603 14.60 -8.75 24.85
N ASN A 604 15.46 -9.57 25.49
CA ASN A 604 16.38 -9.13 26.54
C ASN A 604 17.69 -8.52 26.01
N ARG A 605 17.98 -8.59 24.71
CA ARG A 605 19.23 -8.09 24.14
C ARG A 605 19.19 -6.57 23.95
N GLN A 606 20.24 -5.90 24.41
CA GLN A 606 20.43 -4.48 24.12
C GLN A 606 20.70 -4.29 22.63
N ARG A 607 19.74 -3.69 21.91
CA ARG A 607 19.88 -3.37 20.49
C ARG A 607 21.10 -2.46 20.29
N ARG A 608 22.11 -2.95 19.58
CA ARG A 608 23.30 -2.14 19.24
C ARG A 608 22.90 -1.14 18.17
N TYR A 609 23.19 0.15 18.41
CA TYR A 609 22.88 1.28 17.54
C TYR A 609 23.31 1.01 16.09
N GLY A 610 22.30 0.97 15.20
CA GLY A 610 22.39 0.72 13.77
C GLY A 610 21.03 0.91 13.08
N THR A 611 19.94 0.75 13.84
CA THR A 611 18.62 1.29 13.52
C THR A 611 18.49 2.70 14.09
N ALA A 612 18.28 3.68 13.21
CA ALA A 612 18.17 5.09 13.57
C ALA A 612 17.01 5.32 14.55
N GLN A 613 17.29 5.87 15.73
CA GLN A 613 16.28 6.50 16.56
C GLN A 613 16.16 7.99 16.20
N PRO A 614 14.93 8.56 16.20
CA PRO A 614 14.76 9.99 16.15
C PRO A 614 15.33 10.58 17.45
N THR A 615 16.25 11.52 17.31
CA THR A 615 16.88 12.25 18.40
C THR A 615 15.81 12.97 19.24
N SER A 616 15.54 12.47 20.45
CA SER A 616 14.88 13.25 21.48
C SER A 616 15.80 14.40 21.89
N ALA A 617 15.45 15.62 21.50
CA ALA A 617 16.16 16.82 21.93
C ALA A 617 16.22 16.88 23.46
N SER A 618 17.44 17.06 23.98
CA SER A 618 17.71 17.21 25.40
C SER A 618 16.98 18.45 25.94
N ALA A 619 15.94 18.23 26.75
CA ALA A 619 15.37 19.28 27.58
C ALA A 619 16.42 19.69 28.62
N THR A 620 17.06 20.84 28.35
CA THR A 620 17.97 21.51 29.26
C THR A 620 17.18 21.99 30.47
N ARG A 621 17.20 21.24 31.58
CA ARG A 621 16.64 21.71 32.86
C ARG A 621 17.60 22.71 33.49
N ARG A 622 17.27 24.00 33.37
CA ARG A 622 17.82 25.06 34.20
C ARG A 622 17.29 24.91 35.65
N GLY A 623 18.23 24.74 36.58
CA GLY A 623 18.32 25.36 37.90
C GLY A 623 17.10 25.42 38.83
N THR A 624 17.19 24.67 39.93
CA THR A 624 16.98 25.08 41.35
C THR A 624 17.78 24.03 42.16
N GLY A 625 18.64 24.29 43.14
CA GLY A 625 18.74 25.37 44.12
C GLY A 625 18.62 24.74 45.52
N ALA A 626 19.72 24.79 46.30
CA ALA A 626 19.84 24.58 47.76
C ALA A 626 20.10 23.17 48.34
N GLY A 627 21.35 22.93 48.74
CA GLY A 627 21.75 22.90 50.16
C GLY A 627 21.59 21.60 50.96
N ARG A 628 22.68 20.86 51.17
CA ARG A 628 23.55 20.91 52.36
C ARG A 628 24.72 19.94 52.21
#